data_AF-A0A954ZPJ9-F1
#
_entry.id   AF-A0A954ZPJ9-F1
#
_cell.length_a   1.000
_cell.length_b   1.000
_cell.length_c   1.000
_cell.angle_alpha   90.00
_cell.angle_beta   90.00
_cell.angle_gamma   90.00
#
_symmetry.space_group_name_H-M   'P 1'
#
loop_
_entity.id
_entity.type
_entity.pdbx_description
1 polymer ?
#
loop_
_entity_poly.entity_id
_entity_poly.type
_entity_poly.pdbx_seq_one_letter_code
_entity_poly.pdbx_strand_id
1 'polypeptide(L)'
;MADAPSLYTLCISCGYDLTGLPIDAPCPECGSPIRLAYQLKRFVRINRKQLTEIYDGVLTTIVGYVMCALALIFSSIVIFLPALGLLIPLILIVLVLPAAVAELAGLVGTIAPLRFPKELKPRYSHSKVLSVAAGGFTLGLAFLLPFAIASQLSAMWMALLVCLSGSMCLVVIGHACLAIHLAKLSFHVYLARFARIAALIAAVLFGGSLILIAASVIQLESQTRGYLLADAVWRIMVFTSIVGYPLLHFVLAVGLRRSIRRMLRQSAPPASPASL
;
A
#
# COMPACT_ATOMS: atom_id res chain seq x y z
N MET A 1 -18.56 27.67 -31.87
CA MET A 1 -18.52 26.78 -30.70
C MET A 1 -17.04 26.53 -30.40
N ALA A 2 -16.53 27.11 -29.31
CA ALA A 2 -15.17 26.84 -28.87
C ALA A 2 -15.21 25.52 -28.10
N ASP A 3 -14.59 24.48 -28.65
CA ASP A 3 -14.39 23.23 -27.92
C ASP A 3 -13.69 23.55 -26.61
N ALA A 4 -14.26 23.09 -25.49
CA ALA A 4 -13.62 23.25 -24.18
C ALA A 4 -12.17 22.79 -24.29
N PRO A 5 -11.18 23.61 -23.89
CA PRO A 5 -9.78 23.27 -24.06
C PRO A 5 -9.56 21.90 -23.44
N SER A 6 -9.14 20.94 -24.28
CA SER A 6 -8.91 19.60 -23.80
C SER A 6 -7.89 19.72 -22.67
N LEU A 7 -8.23 19.28 -21.46
CA LEU A 7 -7.38 19.37 -20.25
C LEU A 7 -5.96 18.77 -20.42
N TYR A 8 -5.69 18.18 -21.58
CA TYR A 8 -4.49 17.48 -22.03
C TYR A 8 -3.50 18.33 -22.82
N THR A 9 -3.76 19.62 -22.97
CA THR A 9 -2.76 20.61 -23.40
C THR A 9 -2.16 21.35 -22.22
N LEU A 10 -2.53 21.09 -20.96
CA LEU A 10 -1.91 21.80 -19.84
C LEU A 10 -0.51 21.27 -19.50
N CYS A 11 0.39 22.17 -19.13
CA CYS A 11 1.70 21.87 -18.60
C CYS A 11 1.58 21.13 -17.26
N ILE A 12 2.27 20.00 -17.13
CA ILE A 12 2.23 19.16 -15.93
C ILE A 12 2.85 19.84 -14.69
N SER A 13 3.73 20.82 -14.89
CA SER A 13 4.42 21.50 -13.80
C SER A 13 3.63 22.68 -13.25
N CYS A 14 3.12 23.55 -14.13
CA CYS A 14 2.45 24.80 -13.74
C CYS A 14 0.98 24.91 -14.16
N GLY A 15 0.47 23.99 -14.99
CA GLY A 15 -0.91 24.02 -15.49
C GLY A 15 -1.16 24.96 -16.67
N TYR A 16 -0.12 25.60 -17.25
CA TYR A 16 -0.25 26.49 -18.41
C TYR A 16 -0.75 25.77 -19.66
N ASP A 17 -1.60 26.41 -20.48
CA ASP A 17 -2.11 25.82 -21.72
C ASP A 17 -1.05 25.79 -22.83
N LEU A 18 -0.65 24.59 -23.23
CA LEU A 18 0.33 24.29 -24.27
C LEU A 18 -0.30 24.12 -25.66
N THR A 19 -1.57 24.50 -25.84
CA THR A 19 -2.24 24.43 -27.14
C THR A 19 -1.50 25.30 -28.15
N GLY A 20 -1.12 24.71 -29.30
CA GLY A 20 -0.41 25.42 -30.38
C GLY A 20 1.11 25.55 -30.21
N LEU A 21 1.68 25.15 -29.06
CA LEU A 21 3.12 25.16 -28.86
C LEU A 21 3.81 23.93 -29.52
N PRO A 22 5.02 24.09 -30.08
CA PRO A 22 5.81 22.96 -30.58
C PRO A 22 6.13 21.95 -29.47
N ILE A 23 6.16 20.66 -29.81
CA ILE A 23 6.41 19.57 -28.83
C ILE A 23 7.77 19.73 -28.13
N ASP A 24 8.76 20.27 -28.83
CA ASP A 24 10.11 20.46 -28.30
C ASP A 24 10.32 21.83 -27.63
N ALA A 25 9.31 22.71 -27.63
CA ALA A 25 9.41 23.98 -26.95
C ALA A 25 9.34 23.78 -25.41
N PRO A 26 10.00 24.65 -24.62
CA PRO A 26 9.77 24.72 -23.20
C PRO A 26 8.41 25.39 -22.90
N CYS A 27 7.81 25.06 -21.77
CA CYS A 27 6.65 25.78 -21.27
C CYS A 27 7.04 27.25 -20.98
N PRO A 28 6.28 28.25 -21.48
CA PRO A 28 6.65 29.66 -21.33
C PRO A 28 6.60 30.15 -19.88
N GLU A 29 5.77 29.54 -19.04
CA GLU A 29 5.64 29.94 -17.62
C GLU A 29 6.76 29.38 -16.74
N CYS A 30 7.07 28.08 -16.89
CA CYS A 30 7.94 27.38 -15.94
C CYS A 30 9.17 26.73 -16.58
N GLY A 31 9.39 26.89 -17.89
CA GLY A 31 10.53 26.36 -18.62
C GLY A 31 10.57 24.84 -18.80
N SER A 32 9.56 24.09 -18.31
CA SER A 32 9.60 22.62 -18.37
C SER A 32 9.37 22.10 -19.79
N PRO A 33 10.06 21.03 -20.23
CA PRO A 33 9.94 20.52 -21.59
C PRO A 33 8.53 19.96 -21.89
N ILE A 34 7.89 20.46 -22.95
CA ILE A 34 6.53 20.07 -23.37
C ILE A 34 6.46 18.61 -23.80
N ARG A 35 7.56 18.09 -24.38
CA ARG A 35 7.69 16.70 -24.83
C ARG A 35 7.30 15.69 -23.74
N LEU A 36 7.53 16.01 -22.47
CA LEU A 36 7.14 15.15 -21.35
C LEU A 36 5.62 15.02 -21.25
N ALA A 37 4.88 16.12 -21.36
CA ALA A 37 3.42 16.15 -21.30
C ALA A 37 2.78 15.35 -22.46
N TYR A 38 3.37 15.43 -23.66
CA TYR A 38 2.91 14.66 -24.82
C TYR A 38 3.22 13.16 -24.70
N GLN A 39 4.41 12.79 -24.20
CA GLN A 39 4.74 11.38 -23.94
C GLN A 39 3.78 10.78 -22.90
N LEU A 40 3.43 11.54 -21.86
CA LEU A 40 2.42 11.16 -20.88
C LEU A 40 1.04 10.93 -21.49
N LYS A 41 0.59 11.81 -22.37
CA LYS A 41 -0.68 11.63 -23.11
C LYS A 41 -0.67 10.31 -23.90
N ARG A 42 0.44 10.00 -24.57
CA ARG A 42 0.60 8.76 -25.32
C ARG A 42 0.56 7.55 -24.37
N PHE A 43 1.20 7.63 -23.21
CA PHE A 43 1.16 6.58 -22.20
C PHE A 43 -0.23 6.34 -21.61
N VAL A 44 -0.94 7.41 -21.22
CA VAL A 44 -2.29 7.33 -20.62
C VAL A 44 -3.30 6.78 -21.63
N ARG A 45 -3.22 7.21 -22.90
CA ARG A 45 -4.17 6.76 -23.93
C ARG A 45 -3.93 5.31 -24.35
N ILE A 46 -2.68 4.85 -24.37
CA ILE A 46 -2.34 3.50 -24.83
C ILE A 46 -2.83 2.41 -23.87
N ASN A 47 -3.18 2.73 -22.61
CA ASN A 47 -3.34 1.67 -21.62
C ASN A 47 -4.49 1.86 -20.62
N ARG A 48 -5.67 2.27 -21.12
CA ARG A 48 -6.92 2.18 -20.34
C ARG A 48 -7.11 0.78 -19.72
N LYS A 49 -6.75 -0.28 -20.46
CA LYS A 49 -6.78 -1.67 -19.97
C LYS A 49 -5.84 -1.90 -18.79
N GLN A 50 -4.59 -1.43 -18.85
CA GLN A 50 -3.70 -1.52 -17.68
C GLN A 50 -4.22 -0.68 -16.51
N LEU A 51 -4.82 0.48 -16.79
CA LEU A 51 -5.34 1.35 -15.73
C LEU A 51 -6.55 0.71 -15.01
N THR A 52 -7.39 -0.03 -15.74
CA THR A 52 -8.45 -0.86 -15.13
C THR A 52 -7.88 -2.04 -14.36
N GLU A 53 -6.86 -2.73 -14.87
CA GLU A 53 -6.20 -3.83 -14.15
C GLU A 53 -5.55 -3.33 -12.84
N ILE A 54 -4.88 -2.16 -12.86
CA ILE A 54 -4.35 -1.52 -11.65
C ILE A 54 -5.50 -1.14 -10.70
N TYR A 55 -6.61 -0.61 -11.21
CA TYR A 55 -7.77 -0.27 -10.40
C TYR A 55 -8.36 -1.50 -9.69
N ASP A 56 -8.47 -2.63 -10.40
CA ASP A 56 -8.96 -3.89 -9.84
C ASP A 56 -7.99 -4.47 -8.81
N GLY A 57 -6.68 -4.34 -9.05
CA GLY A 57 -5.65 -4.64 -8.06
C GLY A 57 -5.82 -3.81 -6.78
N VAL A 58 -5.96 -2.49 -6.89
CA VAL A 58 -6.18 -1.60 -5.73
C VAL A 58 -7.47 -1.95 -5.00
N LEU A 59 -8.55 -2.28 -5.72
CA LEU A 59 -9.81 -2.69 -5.11
C LEU A 59 -9.65 -3.98 -4.30
N THR A 60 -8.93 -4.96 -4.86
CA THR A 60 -8.62 -6.22 -4.19
C THR A 60 -7.82 -5.98 -2.91
N THR A 61 -6.84 -5.08 -2.93
CA THR A 61 -6.10 -4.68 -1.72
C THR A 61 -7.01 -4.04 -0.68
N ILE A 62 -7.95 -3.17 -1.08
CA ILE A 62 -8.91 -2.55 -0.15
C ILE A 62 -9.77 -3.62 0.52
N VAL A 63 -10.25 -4.61 -0.24
CA VAL A 63 -11.02 -5.74 0.31
C VAL A 63 -10.16 -6.53 1.31
N GLY A 64 -8.89 -6.78 0.99
CA GLY A 64 -7.93 -7.40 1.92
C GLY A 64 -7.83 -6.68 3.25
N TYR A 65 -7.68 -5.34 3.25
CA TYR A 65 -7.65 -4.56 4.50
C TYR A 65 -8.96 -4.65 5.30
N VAL A 66 -10.11 -4.63 4.63
CA VAL A 66 -11.41 -4.77 5.30
C VAL A 66 -11.52 -6.14 5.96
N MET A 67 -11.12 -7.21 5.26
CA MET A 67 -11.09 -8.56 5.84
C MET A 67 -10.10 -8.65 7.01
N CYS A 68 -8.93 -8.03 6.90
CA CYS A 68 -7.94 -7.97 7.97
C CYS A 68 -8.50 -7.25 9.21
N ALA A 69 -9.16 -6.09 9.03
CA ALA A 69 -9.78 -5.37 10.12
C ALA A 69 -10.89 -6.18 10.81
N LEU A 70 -11.75 -6.85 10.03
CA LEU A 70 -12.79 -7.74 10.56
C LEU A 70 -12.19 -8.92 11.32
N ALA A 71 -11.12 -9.53 10.79
CA ALA A 71 -10.39 -10.61 11.44
C ALA A 71 -9.81 -10.16 12.79
N LEU A 72 -9.24 -8.96 12.86
CA LEU A 72 -8.69 -8.39 14.09
C LEU A 72 -9.77 -8.09 15.14
N ILE A 73 -10.91 -7.52 14.72
CA ILE A 73 -12.06 -7.29 15.60
C ILE A 73 -12.60 -8.62 16.13
N PHE A 74 -12.82 -9.59 15.25
CA PHE A 74 -13.33 -10.90 15.64
C PHE A 74 -12.38 -11.65 16.56
N SER A 75 -11.07 -11.61 16.25
CA SER A 75 -10.03 -12.19 17.10
C SER A 75 -10.04 -11.55 18.48
N SER A 76 -10.21 -10.23 18.55
CA SER A 76 -10.32 -9.51 19.82
C SER A 76 -11.50 -10.01 20.65
N ILE A 77 -12.66 -10.24 20.04
CA ILE A 77 -13.85 -10.77 20.73
C ILE A 77 -13.61 -12.19 21.23
N VAL A 78 -13.05 -13.06 20.37
CA VAL A 78 -12.78 -14.47 20.68
C VAL A 78 -11.80 -14.64 21.84
N ILE A 79 -10.83 -13.73 22.00
CA ILE A 79 -9.88 -13.75 23.14
C ILE A 79 -10.60 -13.65 24.48
N PHE A 80 -11.65 -12.84 24.56
CA PHE A 80 -12.41 -12.67 25.80
C PHE A 80 -13.32 -13.87 26.11
N LEU A 81 -13.31 -14.91 25.27
CA LEU A 81 -14.02 -16.18 25.45
C LEU A 81 -13.01 -17.31 25.75
N PRO A 82 -12.48 -17.40 26.99
CA PRO A 82 -11.45 -18.38 27.36
C PRO A 82 -11.89 -19.84 27.18
N ALA A 83 -13.20 -20.10 27.09
CA ALA A 83 -13.77 -21.42 26.83
C ALA A 83 -13.41 -22.01 25.45
N LEU A 84 -12.89 -21.21 24.52
CA LEU A 84 -12.67 -21.64 23.13
C LEU A 84 -11.31 -22.30 22.87
N GLY A 85 -10.34 -22.25 23.80
CA GLY A 85 -9.09 -23.03 23.74
C GLY A 85 -8.41 -23.12 22.36
N LEU A 86 -8.18 -24.35 21.88
CA LEU A 86 -7.57 -24.66 20.57
C LEU A 86 -8.38 -24.18 19.36
N LEU A 87 -9.65 -23.82 19.53
CA LEU A 87 -10.48 -23.28 18.44
C LEU A 87 -10.02 -21.87 18.03
N ILE A 88 -9.48 -21.09 18.97
CA ILE A 88 -9.03 -19.72 18.78
C ILE A 88 -7.94 -19.61 17.69
N PRO A 89 -6.83 -20.37 17.73
CA PRO A 89 -5.82 -20.31 16.67
C PRO A 89 -6.33 -20.78 15.32
N LEU A 90 -7.24 -21.75 15.29
CA LEU A 90 -7.82 -22.27 14.04
C LEU A 90 -8.70 -21.21 13.38
N ILE A 91 -9.54 -20.52 14.17
CA ILE A 91 -10.32 -19.35 13.74
C ILE A 91 -9.42 -18.24 13.23
N LEU A 92 -8.33 -17.93 13.96
CA LEU A 92 -7.35 -16.91 13.57
C LEU A 92 -6.70 -17.25 12.22
N ILE A 93 -6.27 -18.49 11.99
CA ILE A 93 -5.71 -18.92 10.71
C ILE A 93 -6.74 -18.76 9.59
N VAL A 94 -7.98 -19.21 9.81
CA VAL A 94 -9.07 -19.12 8.83
C VAL A 94 -9.42 -17.66 8.49
N LEU A 95 -9.25 -16.73 9.43
CA LEU A 95 -9.56 -15.31 9.20
C LEU A 95 -8.38 -14.51 8.63
N VAL A 96 -7.15 -14.78 9.09
CA VAL A 96 -5.95 -14.02 8.71
C VAL A 96 -5.42 -14.48 7.35
N LEU A 97 -5.49 -15.77 7.04
CA LEU A 97 -4.95 -16.30 5.78
C LEU A 97 -5.65 -15.71 4.54
N PRO A 98 -6.99 -15.62 4.46
CA PRO A 98 -7.67 -14.99 3.33
C PRO A 98 -7.33 -13.51 3.19
N ALA A 99 -7.17 -12.79 4.31
CA ALA A 99 -6.77 -11.38 4.28
C ALA A 99 -5.36 -11.22 3.68
N ALA A 100 -4.41 -12.05 4.12
CA ALA A 100 -3.04 -12.05 3.61
C ALA A 100 -2.97 -12.42 2.12
N VAL A 101 -3.78 -13.41 1.69
CA VAL A 101 -3.89 -13.80 0.27
C VAL A 101 -4.50 -12.68 -0.57
N ALA A 102 -5.55 -12.02 -0.08
CA ALA A 102 -6.19 -10.89 -0.76
C ALA A 102 -5.24 -9.70 -0.91
N GLU A 103 -4.44 -9.39 0.12
CA GLU A 103 -3.41 -8.36 0.06
C GLU A 103 -2.32 -8.69 -0.96
N LEU A 104 -1.83 -9.93 -0.97
CA LEU A 104 -0.85 -10.38 -1.95
C LEU A 104 -1.41 -10.33 -3.37
N ALA A 105 -2.64 -10.81 -3.58
CA ALA A 105 -3.32 -10.77 -4.87
C ALA A 105 -3.54 -9.33 -5.35
N GLY A 106 -3.93 -8.41 -4.46
CA GLY A 106 -4.07 -7.00 -4.77
C GLY A 106 -2.73 -6.34 -5.12
N LEU A 107 -1.66 -6.67 -4.40
CA LEU A 107 -0.31 -6.19 -4.70
C LEU A 107 0.18 -6.71 -6.07
N VAL A 108 -0.02 -7.99 -6.37
CA VAL A 108 0.33 -8.55 -7.69
C VAL A 108 -0.53 -7.91 -8.78
N GLY A 109 -1.83 -7.76 -8.55
CA GLY A 109 -2.75 -7.11 -9.49
C GLY A 109 -2.43 -5.64 -9.75
N THR A 110 -1.83 -4.93 -8.81
CA THR A 110 -1.37 -3.54 -9.01
C THR A 110 -0.02 -3.45 -9.73
N ILE A 111 0.87 -4.42 -9.51
CA ILE A 111 2.24 -4.38 -10.06
C ILE A 111 2.34 -5.07 -11.43
N ALA A 112 1.66 -6.19 -11.64
CA ALA A 112 1.72 -6.99 -12.88
C ALA A 112 1.35 -6.21 -14.15
N PRO A 113 0.35 -5.30 -14.15
CA PRO A 113 -0.04 -4.54 -15.34
C PRO A 113 0.99 -3.51 -15.77
N LEU A 114 1.92 -3.13 -14.91
CA LEU A 114 2.95 -2.13 -15.17
C LEU A 114 4.01 -2.69 -16.15
N ARG A 115 3.63 -2.97 -17.40
CA ARG A 115 4.58 -3.32 -18.46
C ARG A 115 5.20 -2.05 -19.01
N PHE A 116 6.43 -1.76 -18.59
CA PHE A 116 7.20 -0.66 -19.16
C PHE A 116 7.64 -1.01 -20.58
N PRO A 117 7.51 -0.09 -21.56
CA PRO A 117 8.14 -0.28 -22.85
C PRO A 117 9.65 -0.40 -22.66
N LYS A 118 10.29 -1.22 -23.49
CA LYS A 118 11.72 -1.59 -23.38
C LYS A 118 12.66 -0.37 -23.33
N GLU A 119 12.22 0.77 -23.87
CA GLU A 119 12.94 2.03 -23.92
C GLU A 119 13.01 2.75 -22.56
N LEU A 120 12.03 2.53 -21.70
CA LEU A 120 11.95 3.11 -20.35
C LEU A 120 12.30 2.07 -19.30
N LYS A 121 13.42 1.33 -19.49
CA LYS A 121 13.91 0.35 -18.51
C LYS A 121 13.97 1.04 -17.13
N PRO A 122 13.06 0.72 -16.20
CA PRO A 122 13.15 1.28 -14.87
C PRO A 122 14.47 0.80 -14.25
N ARG A 123 15.14 1.69 -13.52
CA ARG A 123 16.37 1.34 -12.77
C ARG A 123 16.16 0.22 -11.74
N TYR A 124 14.90 -0.10 -11.44
CA TYR A 124 14.48 -1.18 -10.55
C TYR A 124 13.71 -2.24 -11.35
N SER A 125 14.21 -3.48 -11.30
CA SER A 125 13.53 -4.64 -11.88
C SER A 125 12.28 -4.97 -11.08
N HIS A 126 11.16 -5.23 -11.78
CA HIS A 126 9.92 -5.74 -11.19
C HIS A 126 10.15 -6.99 -10.35
N SER A 127 11.11 -7.83 -10.77
CA SER A 127 11.48 -9.03 -10.03
C SER A 127 11.96 -8.72 -8.62
N LYS A 128 12.60 -7.58 -8.39
CA LYS A 128 13.09 -7.18 -7.05
C LYS A 128 11.95 -6.77 -6.13
N VAL A 129 10.97 -6.02 -6.64
CA VAL A 129 9.81 -5.63 -5.84
C VAL A 129 8.98 -6.87 -5.50
N LEU A 130 8.76 -7.74 -6.48
CA LEU A 130 8.02 -8.98 -6.29
C LEU A 130 8.76 -9.94 -5.35
N SER A 131 10.09 -10.06 -5.46
CA SER A 131 10.89 -10.92 -4.57
C SER A 131 10.91 -10.41 -3.14
N VAL A 132 10.93 -9.09 -2.93
CA VAL A 132 10.84 -8.50 -1.59
C VAL A 132 9.47 -8.76 -0.97
N ALA A 133 8.39 -8.59 -1.74
CA ALA A 133 7.04 -8.89 -1.29
C ALA A 133 6.86 -10.39 -0.97
N ALA A 134 7.30 -11.27 -1.88
CA ALA A 134 7.22 -12.72 -1.70
C ALA A 134 8.08 -13.19 -0.52
N GLY A 135 9.35 -12.75 -0.43
CA GLY A 135 10.24 -13.10 0.67
C GLY A 135 9.66 -12.63 2.02
N GLY A 136 9.04 -11.47 2.03
CA GLY A 136 8.35 -10.95 3.20
C GLY A 136 7.14 -11.77 3.64
N PHE A 137 6.29 -12.17 2.69
CA PHE A 137 5.15 -13.06 2.94
C PHE A 137 5.62 -14.43 3.46
N THR A 138 6.65 -15.02 2.84
CA THR A 138 7.24 -16.29 3.24
C THR A 138 7.84 -16.21 4.64
N LEU A 139 8.55 -15.12 4.97
CA LEU A 139 9.05 -14.88 6.33
C LEU A 139 7.89 -14.81 7.33
N GLY A 140 6.83 -14.07 7.03
CA GLY A 140 5.63 -14.02 7.87
C GLY A 140 5.02 -15.41 8.15
N LEU A 141 4.87 -16.24 7.12
CA LEU A 141 4.38 -17.63 7.26
C LEU A 141 5.35 -18.51 8.06
N ALA A 142 6.66 -18.40 7.80
CA ALA A 142 7.68 -19.17 8.50
C ALA A 142 7.72 -18.83 10.00
N PHE A 143 7.40 -17.59 10.40
CA PHE A 143 7.26 -17.21 11.79
C PHE A 143 5.95 -17.67 12.42
N LEU A 144 4.89 -17.95 11.66
CA LEU A 144 3.64 -18.52 12.19
C LEU A 144 3.76 -20.02 12.52
N LEU A 145 4.58 -20.76 11.76
CA LEU A 145 4.65 -22.22 11.84
C LEU A 145 5.12 -22.77 13.21
N PRO A 146 6.19 -22.26 13.85
CA PRO A 146 6.67 -22.76 15.15
C PRO A 146 5.67 -22.49 16.28
N PHE A 147 4.85 -21.45 16.14
CA PHE A 147 3.94 -21.00 17.18
C PHE A 147 2.56 -21.64 17.08
N ALA A 148 2.15 -22.13 15.91
CA ALA A 148 1.01 -23.04 15.80
C ALA A 148 1.21 -24.35 16.60
N ILE A 149 2.46 -24.67 16.96
CA ILE A 149 2.86 -25.88 17.68
C ILE A 149 3.08 -25.58 19.18
N ALA A 150 3.22 -24.31 19.57
CA ALA A 150 3.44 -23.91 20.95
C ALA A 150 2.12 -23.90 21.74
N SER A 151 2.06 -24.62 22.87
CA SER A 151 0.86 -24.73 23.71
C SER A 151 0.59 -23.52 24.60
N GLN A 152 1.54 -22.56 24.68
CA GLN A 152 1.40 -21.38 25.53
C GLN A 152 0.75 -20.22 24.75
N LEU A 153 -0.46 -19.86 25.18
CA LEU A 153 -1.29 -18.79 24.59
C LEU A 153 -0.51 -17.47 24.44
N SER A 154 0.32 -17.12 25.41
CA SER A 154 1.14 -15.88 25.41
C SER A 154 2.21 -15.89 24.30
N ALA A 155 2.86 -17.02 24.05
CA ALA A 155 3.86 -17.16 22.99
C ALA A 155 3.20 -17.03 21.60
N MET A 156 1.99 -17.59 21.43
CA MET A 156 1.21 -17.46 20.20
C MET A 156 0.86 -15.99 19.89
N TRP A 157 0.52 -15.21 20.91
CA TRP A 157 0.24 -13.78 20.77
C TRP A 157 1.44 -12.98 20.30
N MET A 158 2.61 -13.22 20.90
CA MET A 158 3.86 -12.55 20.51
C MET A 158 4.19 -12.84 19.04
N ALA A 159 4.02 -14.09 18.61
CA ALA A 159 4.28 -14.48 17.24
C ALA A 159 3.29 -13.87 16.25
N LEU A 160 2.00 -13.87 16.57
CA LEU A 160 0.98 -13.28 15.72
C LEU A 160 1.24 -11.78 15.51
N LEU A 161 1.59 -11.06 16.58
CA LEU A 161 1.93 -9.64 16.54
C LEU A 161 3.19 -9.36 15.73
N VAL A 162 4.24 -10.17 15.88
CA VAL A 162 5.47 -10.06 15.10
C VAL A 162 5.22 -10.37 13.62
N CYS A 163 4.38 -11.37 13.32
CA CYS A 163 4.03 -11.71 11.94
C CYS A 163 3.20 -10.62 11.27
N LEU A 164 2.16 -10.11 11.95
CA LEU A 164 1.31 -9.03 11.46
C LEU A 164 2.10 -7.74 11.24
N SER A 165 2.96 -7.36 12.18
CA SER A 165 3.80 -6.15 12.03
C SER A 165 4.80 -6.30 10.88
N GLY A 166 5.43 -7.48 10.74
CA GLY A 166 6.31 -7.79 9.62
C GLY A 166 5.59 -7.70 8.28
N SER A 167 4.47 -8.41 8.12
CA SER A 167 3.70 -8.43 6.87
C SER A 167 3.20 -7.03 6.50
N MET A 168 2.67 -6.27 7.47
CA MET A 168 2.24 -4.89 7.25
C MET A 168 3.40 -4.01 6.80
N CYS A 169 4.59 -4.15 7.38
CA CYS A 169 5.75 -3.35 6.99
C CYS A 169 6.21 -3.64 5.55
N LEU A 170 6.09 -4.88 5.10
CA LEU A 170 6.40 -5.25 3.72
C LEU A 170 5.36 -4.73 2.74
N VAL A 171 4.08 -4.70 3.15
CA VAL A 171 3.00 -4.08 2.40
C VAL A 171 3.17 -2.56 2.33
N VAL A 172 3.64 -1.89 3.40
CA VAL A 172 4.06 -0.46 3.41
C VAL A 172 5.09 -0.24 2.33
N ILE A 173 6.18 -1.00 2.37
CA ILE A 173 7.30 -0.82 1.45
C ILE A 173 6.82 -1.06 0.01
N GLY A 174 6.00 -2.09 -0.23
CA GLY A 174 5.39 -2.35 -1.52
C GLY A 174 4.55 -1.19 -2.05
N HIS A 175 3.66 -0.64 -1.22
CA HIS A 175 2.80 0.50 -1.58
C HIS A 175 3.59 1.79 -1.75
N ALA A 176 4.60 2.04 -0.91
CA ALA A 176 5.49 3.18 -1.02
C ALA A 176 6.31 3.11 -2.32
N CYS A 177 6.86 1.94 -2.64
CA CYS A 177 7.56 1.71 -3.90
C CYS A 177 6.61 1.89 -5.10
N LEU A 178 5.40 1.34 -5.04
CA LEU A 178 4.38 1.52 -6.07
C LEU A 178 4.03 2.99 -6.26
N ALA A 179 3.78 3.73 -5.18
CA ALA A 179 3.41 5.13 -5.25
C ALA A 179 4.57 6.04 -5.68
N ILE A 180 5.82 5.73 -5.29
CA ILE A 180 7.02 6.41 -5.83
C ILE A 180 7.16 6.12 -7.33
N HIS A 181 6.84 4.90 -7.78
CA HIS A 181 6.87 4.55 -9.19
C HIS A 181 5.77 5.27 -9.98
N LEU A 182 4.54 5.29 -9.47
CA LEU A 182 3.44 6.05 -10.05
C LEU A 182 3.74 7.55 -10.08
N ALA A 183 4.38 8.08 -9.04
CA ALA A 183 4.85 9.47 -9.00
C ALA A 183 5.88 9.79 -10.10
N LYS A 184 6.79 8.86 -10.40
CA LYS A 184 7.74 8.99 -11.51
C LYS A 184 7.06 8.91 -12.87
N LEU A 185 5.97 8.15 -12.97
CA LEU A 185 5.05 8.16 -14.11
C LEU A 185 4.20 9.45 -14.17
N SER A 186 4.63 10.50 -13.47
CA SER A 186 4.07 11.86 -13.53
C SER A 186 2.65 11.97 -12.99
N PHE A 187 2.22 10.97 -12.20
CA PHE A 187 0.99 11.07 -11.43
C PHE A 187 1.23 11.97 -10.22
N HIS A 188 0.49 13.07 -10.17
CA HIS A 188 0.40 14.10 -9.12
C HIS A 188 1.53 14.07 -8.07
N VAL A 189 2.38 15.10 -8.09
CA VAL A 189 3.39 15.41 -7.05
C VAL A 189 2.86 15.22 -5.62
N TYR A 190 1.57 15.50 -5.41
CA TYR A 190 0.87 15.28 -4.14
C TYR A 190 0.82 13.82 -3.70
N LEU A 191 0.55 12.87 -4.60
CA LEU A 191 0.53 11.43 -4.28
C LEU A 191 1.93 10.93 -3.94
N ALA A 192 2.95 11.45 -4.64
CA ALA A 192 4.36 11.18 -4.36
C ALA A 192 4.76 11.63 -2.94
N ARG A 193 4.39 12.88 -2.60
CA ARG A 193 4.65 13.45 -1.28
C ARG A 193 3.91 12.68 -0.21
N PHE A 194 2.63 12.39 -0.42
CA PHE A 194 1.82 11.62 0.51
C PHE A 194 2.40 10.22 0.76
N ALA A 195 2.81 9.52 -0.29
CA ALA A 195 3.43 8.21 -0.16
C ALA A 195 4.79 8.23 0.55
N ARG A 196 5.64 9.24 0.28
CA ARG A 196 6.90 9.41 1.03
C ARG A 196 6.65 9.67 2.50
N ILE A 197 5.69 10.54 2.82
CA ILE A 197 5.31 10.84 4.20
C ILE A 197 4.79 9.57 4.87
N ALA A 198 3.90 8.82 4.21
CA ALA A 198 3.37 7.59 4.77
C ALA A 198 4.45 6.50 4.95
N ALA A 199 5.38 6.36 4.01
CA ALA A 199 6.53 5.46 4.14
C ALA A 199 7.44 5.85 5.31
N LEU A 200 7.66 7.15 5.51
CA LEU A 200 8.48 7.68 6.60
C LEU A 200 7.79 7.47 7.95
N ILE A 201 6.49 7.77 8.04
CA ILE A 201 5.67 7.47 9.23
C ILE A 201 5.75 5.98 9.54
N ALA A 202 5.54 5.13 8.55
CA ALA A 202 5.56 3.69 8.74
C ALA A 202 6.93 3.15 9.16
N ALA A 203 8.02 3.68 8.60
CA ALA A 203 9.39 3.34 9.00
C ALA A 203 9.69 3.78 10.44
N VAL A 204 9.25 4.97 10.84
CA VAL A 204 9.40 5.49 12.22
C VAL A 204 8.62 4.63 13.19
N LEU A 205 7.36 4.33 12.88
CA LEU A 205 6.52 3.46 13.71
C LEU A 205 7.13 2.04 13.82
N PHE A 206 7.81 1.55 12.78
CA PHE A 206 8.33 0.19 12.74
C PHE A 206 9.64 0.10 13.51
N GLY A 207 10.54 1.06 13.28
CA GLY A 207 11.77 1.21 14.06
C GLY A 207 11.46 1.41 15.54
N GLY A 208 10.47 2.25 15.87
CA GLY A 208 10.01 2.46 17.25
C GLY A 208 9.49 1.16 17.86
N SER A 209 8.69 0.39 17.11
CA SER A 209 8.20 -0.93 17.54
C SER A 209 9.34 -1.91 17.82
N LEU A 210 10.35 -2.00 16.95
CA LEU A 210 11.51 -2.89 17.16
C LEU A 210 12.34 -2.48 18.38
N ILE A 211 12.56 -1.18 18.59
CA ILE A 211 13.29 -0.67 19.76
C ILE A 211 12.54 -1.01 21.05
N LEU A 212 11.21 -0.84 21.06
CA LEU A 212 10.38 -1.15 22.22
C LEU A 212 10.34 -2.67 22.50
N ILE A 213 10.30 -3.52 21.46
CA ILE A 213 10.46 -4.98 21.62
C ILE A 213 11.82 -5.29 22.23
N ALA A 214 12.91 -4.77 21.66
CA ALA A 214 14.26 -5.03 22.16
C ALA A 214 14.42 -4.58 23.62
N ALA A 215 13.91 -3.39 23.96
CA ALA A 215 13.89 -2.89 25.33
C ALA A 215 13.07 -3.79 26.26
N SER A 216 11.89 -4.27 25.82
CA SER A 216 11.05 -5.16 26.63
C SER A 216 11.73 -6.51 26.90
N VAL A 217 12.46 -7.07 25.93
CA VAL A 217 13.23 -8.31 26.09
C VAL A 217 14.34 -8.12 27.12
N ILE A 218 15.11 -7.04 27.01
CA ILE A 218 16.19 -6.71 27.97
C ILE A 218 15.61 -6.48 29.36
N GLN A 219 14.44 -5.85 29.46
CA GLN A 219 13.83 -5.49 30.74
C GLN A 219 13.17 -6.67 31.45
N LEU A 220 12.63 -7.65 30.70
CA LEU A 220 12.16 -8.93 31.25
C LEU A 220 13.25 -9.67 32.03
N GLU A 221 14.51 -9.49 31.65
CA GLU A 221 15.68 -10.12 32.28
C GLU A 221 16.03 -9.49 33.65
N SER A 222 15.51 -8.28 33.96
CA SER A 222 15.91 -7.49 35.14
C SER A 222 14.97 -7.51 36.36
N GLN A 223 13.90 -8.30 36.35
CA GLN A 223 12.97 -8.62 37.46
C GLN A 223 12.34 -7.48 38.33
N THR A 224 11.01 -7.64 38.52
CA THR A 224 10.08 -7.12 39.55
C THR A 224 9.47 -5.70 39.45
N ARG A 225 10.16 -4.63 39.04
CA ARG A 225 9.52 -3.28 38.97
C ARG A 225 9.17 -2.76 37.57
N GLY A 226 9.57 -3.46 36.51
CA GLY A 226 9.34 -3.04 35.12
C GLY A 226 7.96 -3.32 34.52
N TYR A 227 7.07 -4.03 35.22
CA TYR A 227 5.83 -4.57 34.63
C TYR A 227 4.84 -3.50 34.14
N LEU A 228 4.69 -2.38 34.84
CA LEU A 228 3.72 -1.34 34.46
C LEU A 228 4.15 -0.54 33.23
N LEU A 229 5.44 -0.21 33.11
CA LEU A 229 5.97 0.50 31.95
C LEU A 229 5.97 -0.41 30.71
N ALA A 230 6.31 -1.69 30.90
CA ALA A 230 6.25 -2.70 29.84
C ALA A 230 4.82 -2.88 29.33
N ASP A 231 3.79 -2.93 30.20
CA ASP A 231 2.40 -3.10 29.76
C ASP A 231 1.88 -1.90 28.94
N ALA A 232 2.17 -0.66 29.38
CA ALA A 232 1.75 0.54 28.65
C ALA A 232 2.42 0.65 27.27
N VAL A 233 3.74 0.42 27.21
CA VAL A 233 4.50 0.37 25.96
C VAL A 233 3.96 -0.71 25.03
N TRP A 234 3.64 -1.88 25.58
CA TRP A 234 3.11 -3.00 24.83
C TRP A 234 1.75 -2.69 24.21
N ARG A 235 0.83 -2.11 24.98
CA ARG A 235 -0.48 -1.67 24.47
C ARG A 235 -0.36 -0.67 23.34
N ILE A 236 0.56 0.30 23.45
CA ILE A 236 0.80 1.29 22.39
C ILE A 236 1.35 0.61 21.13
N MET A 237 2.32 -0.28 21.27
CA MET A 237 2.88 -1.04 20.15
C MET A 237 1.82 -1.87 19.44
N VAL A 238 1.05 -2.65 20.21
CA VAL A 238 -0.03 -3.49 19.73
C VAL A 238 -1.06 -2.64 19.00
N PHE A 239 -1.52 -1.55 19.61
CA PHE A 239 -2.49 -0.65 19.01
C PHE A 239 -1.97 -0.02 17.71
N THR A 240 -0.74 0.47 17.71
CA THR A 240 -0.14 1.11 16.52
C THR A 240 0.01 0.09 15.39
N SER A 241 0.48 -1.12 15.70
CA SER A 241 0.70 -2.23 14.75
C SER A 241 -0.60 -2.76 14.17
N ILE A 242 -1.62 -2.95 15.01
CA ILE A 242 -2.90 -3.56 14.65
C ILE A 242 -3.87 -2.55 14.01
N VAL A 243 -3.90 -1.33 14.51
CA VAL A 243 -4.90 -0.33 14.11
C VAL A 243 -4.28 0.76 13.27
N GLY A 244 -3.16 1.33 13.72
CA GLY A 244 -2.52 2.48 13.07
C GLY A 244 -2.07 2.18 11.64
N TYR A 245 -1.34 1.08 11.43
CA TYR A 245 -0.85 0.73 10.10
C TYR A 245 -1.95 0.35 9.12
N PRO A 246 -2.87 -0.60 9.42
CA PRO A 246 -3.90 -0.96 8.46
C PRO A 246 -4.81 0.22 8.11
N LEU A 247 -5.08 1.12 9.06
CA LEU A 247 -5.85 2.33 8.80
C LEU A 247 -5.13 3.30 7.85
N LEU A 248 -3.85 3.58 8.09
CA LEU A 248 -3.03 4.42 7.20
C LEU A 248 -3.01 3.86 5.78
N HIS A 249 -2.86 2.53 5.67
CA HIS A 249 -2.89 1.78 4.43
C HIS A 249 -4.22 1.85 3.69
N PHE A 250 -5.30 1.66 4.42
CA PHE A 250 -6.65 1.79 3.87
C PHE A 250 -6.86 3.19 3.30
N VAL A 251 -6.45 4.23 4.03
CA VAL A 251 -6.54 5.63 3.55
C VAL A 251 -5.71 5.84 2.28
N LEU A 252 -4.48 5.31 2.23
CA LEU A 252 -3.62 5.35 1.03
C LEU A 252 -4.28 4.67 -0.17
N ALA A 253 -4.80 3.45 0.03
CA ALA A 253 -5.43 2.67 -1.03
C ALA A 253 -6.72 3.34 -1.55
N VAL A 254 -7.54 3.91 -0.67
CA VAL A 254 -8.72 4.70 -1.03
C VAL A 254 -8.33 5.97 -1.79
N GLY A 255 -7.28 6.67 -1.35
CA GLY A 255 -6.73 7.85 -2.04
C GLY A 255 -6.26 7.51 -3.46
N LEU A 256 -5.50 6.42 -3.59
CA LEU A 256 -5.03 5.90 -4.88
C LEU A 256 -6.21 5.53 -5.79
N ARG A 257 -7.22 4.81 -5.26
CA ARG A 257 -8.44 4.45 -6.00
C ARG A 257 -9.17 5.68 -6.52
N ARG A 258 -9.36 6.71 -5.69
CA ARG A 258 -10.00 7.97 -6.09
C ARG A 258 -9.22 8.66 -7.19
N SER A 259 -7.90 8.66 -7.11
CA SER A 259 -7.02 9.19 -8.15
C SER A 259 -7.20 8.45 -9.47
N ILE A 260 -7.08 7.11 -9.47
CA ILE A 260 -7.25 6.28 -10.67
C ILE A 260 -8.64 6.46 -11.29
N ARG A 261 -9.69 6.53 -10.47
CA ARG A 261 -11.06 6.77 -10.96
C ARG A 261 -11.21 8.10 -11.67
N ARG A 262 -10.59 9.18 -11.16
CA ARG A 262 -10.60 10.49 -11.83
C ARG A 262 -9.94 10.41 -13.21
N MET A 263 -8.84 9.68 -13.31
CA MET A 263 -8.10 9.49 -14.56
C MET A 263 -8.88 8.63 -15.57
N LEU A 264 -9.56 7.58 -15.10
CA LEU A 264 -10.45 6.77 -15.93
C LEU A 264 -11.63 7.59 -16.49
N ARG A 265 -12.17 8.54 -15.70
CA ARG A 265 -13.23 9.45 -16.16
C ARG A 265 -12.73 10.45 -17.19
N GLN A 266 -11.55 11.02 -16.94
CA GLN A 266 -10.89 11.95 -17.84
C GLN A 266 -10.53 11.27 -19.18
N SER A 267 -10.02 10.04 -19.15
CA SER A 267 -9.68 9.29 -20.36
C SER A 267 -10.86 8.70 -21.13
N ALA A 268 -12.10 8.84 -20.62
CA ALA A 268 -13.27 8.38 -21.35
C ALA A 268 -13.39 9.16 -22.67
N PRO A 269 -13.63 8.48 -23.81
CA PRO A 269 -13.91 9.19 -25.06
C PRO A 269 -15.11 10.11 -24.84
N PRO A 270 -15.13 11.32 -25.43
CA PRO A 270 -16.32 12.16 -25.38
C PRO A 270 -17.49 11.33 -25.88
N ALA A 271 -18.63 11.40 -25.18
CA ALA A 271 -19.83 10.72 -25.62
C ALA A 271 -20.08 11.12 -27.07
N SER A 272 -20.18 10.13 -27.97
CA SER A 272 -20.58 10.41 -29.35
C SER A 272 -21.85 11.25 -29.28
N PRO A 273 -21.94 12.40 -29.95
CA PRO A 273 -23.20 13.10 -30.03
C PRO A 273 -24.22 12.07 -30.50
N ALA A 274 -25.26 11.86 -29.71
CA ALA A 274 -26.35 10.99 -30.10
C ALA A 274 -26.79 11.47 -31.48
N SER A 275 -26.74 10.59 -32.47
CA SER A 275 -27.21 10.89 -33.83
C SER A 275 -28.69 11.23 -33.70
N LEU A 276 -28.96 12.54 -33.61
CA LEU A 276 -30.28 13.15 -33.72
C LEU A 276 -30.71 13.14 -35.19
#